data_AF-A0A1V5LVQ3-F1
#
_entry.id   AF-A0A1V5LVQ3-F1
#
_cell.length_a   1.000
_cell.length_b   1.000
_cell.length_c   1.000
_cell.angle_alpha   90.00
_cell.angle_beta   90.00
_cell.angle_gamma   90.00
#
_symmetry.space_group_name_H-M   'P 1'
#
loop_
_entity.id
_entity.type
_entity.pdbx_description
1 polymer ?
#
loop_
_entity_poly.entity_id
_entity_poly.type
_entity_poly.pdbx_seq_one_letter_code
_entity_poly.pdbx_strand_id
1 'polypeptide(L)'
;MDESPRRWRLLFGHYLGDIILGANDGIITTFAVVAGVAGAQLPGSIVIILGIANLLADGISMGASNYLGSRSAQAVHNAECPVTTQRAKALGSGAATLLAFIAAGIVPLLSYLFPLTDALRFPVTIGLTGITLFSVGAARAVILPQPWWKAGASMFLVGALAAAVAYLTGWALRALVG
;
A
#
# COMPACT_ATOMS: atom_id res chain seq x y z
N MET A 1 -2.82 27.89 31.72
CA MET A 1 -2.96 27.91 30.25
C MET A 1 -3.29 26.48 29.84
N ASP A 2 -4.49 26.25 29.35
CA ASP A 2 -5.01 24.92 28.99
C ASP A 2 -4.39 24.49 27.66
N GLU A 3 -3.32 23.68 27.73
CA GLU A 3 -2.70 23.01 26.59
C GLU A 3 -3.48 21.72 26.26
N SER A 4 -4.78 21.85 25.95
CA SER A 4 -5.51 20.74 25.36
C SER A 4 -4.95 20.49 23.95
N PRO A 5 -4.35 19.32 23.66
CA PRO A 5 -3.80 19.06 22.33
C PRO A 5 -4.93 19.22 21.31
N ARG A 6 -4.78 20.18 20.37
CA ARG A 6 -5.82 20.55 19.39
C ARG A 6 -6.38 19.28 18.75
N ARG A 7 -7.61 18.91 19.13
CA ARG A 7 -8.33 17.66 18.79
C ARG A 7 -8.29 17.29 17.31
N TRP A 8 -8.13 18.28 16.43
CA TRP A 8 -7.94 18.12 14.99
C TRP A 8 -6.63 17.41 14.61
N ARG A 9 -5.51 17.62 15.33
CA ARG A 9 -4.23 16.93 15.08
C ARG A 9 -4.29 15.44 15.42
N LEU A 10 -5.06 15.06 16.44
CA LEU A 10 -5.24 13.66 16.86
C LEU A 10 -6.13 12.88 15.88
N LEU A 11 -7.21 13.50 15.39
CA LEU A 11 -8.10 12.89 14.39
C LEU A 11 -7.43 12.82 13.01
N PHE A 12 -6.72 13.87 12.57
CA PHE A 12 -5.93 13.82 11.35
C PHE A 12 -4.83 12.76 11.42
N GLY A 13 -4.15 12.64 12.57
CA GLY A 13 -3.08 11.66 12.76
C GLY A 13 -3.54 10.20 12.60
N HIS A 14 -4.74 9.86 13.09
CA HIS A 14 -5.27 8.49 13.00
C HIS A 14 -5.54 8.07 11.55
N TYR A 15 -6.35 8.85 10.82
CA TYR A 15 -6.67 8.52 9.42
C TYR A 15 -5.47 8.65 8.50
N LEU A 16 -4.55 9.59 8.77
CA LEU A 16 -3.34 9.73 7.97
C LEU A 16 -2.43 8.50 8.14
N GLY A 17 -2.35 7.94 9.34
CA GLY A 17 -1.66 6.66 9.59
C GLY A 17 -2.27 5.52 8.77
N ASP A 18 -3.60 5.39 8.80
CA ASP A 18 -4.35 4.37 8.05
C ASP A 18 -4.17 4.49 6.52
N ILE A 19 -4.12 5.72 6.02
CA ILE A 19 -3.89 6.03 4.60
C ILE A 19 -2.47 5.66 4.20
N ILE A 20 -1.45 6.08 4.96
CA ILE A 20 -0.04 5.77 4.66
C ILE A 20 0.21 4.27 4.74
N LEU A 21 -0.41 3.59 5.70
CA LEU A 21 -0.34 2.15 5.83
C LEU A 21 -0.92 1.47 4.59
N GLY A 22 -2.16 1.79 4.21
CA GLY A 22 -2.80 1.22 3.03
C GLY A 22 -2.04 1.52 1.74
N ALA A 23 -1.61 2.77 1.56
CA ALA A 23 -0.89 3.20 0.36
C ALA A 23 0.45 2.45 0.18
N ASN A 24 1.29 2.37 1.23
CA ASN A 24 2.56 1.67 1.11
C ASN A 24 2.37 0.18 0.82
N ASP A 25 1.45 -0.47 1.51
CA ASP A 25 1.19 -1.90 1.31
C ASP A 25 0.64 -2.17 -0.09
N GLY A 26 -0.30 -1.35 -0.56
CA GLY A 26 -0.87 -1.45 -1.91
C GLY A 26 0.17 -1.30 -3.02
N ILE A 27 1.10 -0.35 -2.89
CA ILE A 27 2.18 -0.18 -3.85
C ILE A 27 3.12 -1.39 -3.82
N ILE A 28 3.56 -1.82 -2.64
CA ILE A 28 4.56 -2.90 -2.50
C ILE A 28 3.98 -4.22 -3.00
N THR A 29 2.78 -4.60 -2.55
CA THR A 29 2.14 -5.86 -2.93
C THR A 29 1.86 -5.93 -4.43
N THR A 30 1.29 -4.87 -5.00
CA THR A 30 1.00 -4.85 -6.44
C THR A 30 2.27 -4.83 -7.27
N PHE A 31 3.30 -4.09 -6.84
CA PHE A 31 4.59 -4.09 -7.52
C PHE A 31 5.29 -5.45 -7.42
N ALA A 32 5.18 -6.16 -6.30
CA ALA A 32 5.70 -7.51 -6.16
C ALA A 32 5.02 -8.46 -7.16
N VAL A 33 3.71 -8.38 -7.34
CA VAL A 33 2.99 -9.15 -8.38
C VAL A 33 3.53 -8.82 -9.77
N VAL A 34 3.64 -7.53 -10.11
CA VAL A 34 4.18 -7.09 -11.41
C VAL A 34 5.61 -7.62 -11.62
N ALA A 35 6.46 -7.50 -10.60
CA ALA A 35 7.85 -7.94 -10.64
C ALA A 35 7.97 -9.46 -10.79
N GLY A 36 7.13 -10.25 -10.10
CA GLY A 36 7.10 -11.70 -10.22
C GLY A 36 6.68 -12.16 -11.61
N VAL A 37 5.63 -11.55 -12.18
CA VAL A 37 5.18 -11.84 -13.55
C VAL A 37 6.24 -11.44 -14.58
N ALA A 38 6.91 -10.30 -14.39
CA ALA A 38 8.03 -9.87 -15.23
C ALA A 38 9.23 -10.82 -15.13
N GLY A 39 9.59 -11.27 -13.93
CA GLY A 39 10.67 -12.24 -13.71
C GLY A 39 10.39 -13.60 -14.35
N ALA A 40 9.13 -14.02 -14.32
CA ALA A 40 8.64 -15.20 -15.04
C ALA A 40 8.54 -15.00 -16.58
N GLN A 41 8.82 -13.79 -17.08
CA GLN A 41 8.73 -13.42 -18.51
C GLN A 41 7.36 -13.74 -19.11
N LEU A 42 6.32 -13.52 -18.32
CA LEU A 42 4.94 -13.75 -18.73
C LEU A 42 4.37 -12.55 -19.51
N PRO A 43 3.35 -12.77 -20.35
CA PRO A 43 2.69 -11.68 -21.09
C PRO A 43 2.15 -10.59 -20.17
N GLY A 44 2.19 -9.34 -20.63
CA GLY A 44 1.68 -8.18 -19.88
C GLY A 44 0.18 -8.26 -19.55
N SER A 45 -0.61 -9.06 -20.28
CA SER A 45 -2.01 -9.34 -19.94
C SER A 45 -2.15 -10.04 -18.59
N ILE A 46 -1.22 -10.93 -18.24
CA ILE A 46 -1.19 -11.62 -16.94
C ILE A 46 -0.89 -10.61 -15.81
N VAL A 47 -0.05 -9.61 -16.06
CA VAL A 47 0.21 -8.52 -15.11
C VAL A 47 -1.07 -7.78 -14.77
N ILE A 48 -1.89 -7.45 -15.77
CA ILE A 48 -3.16 -6.75 -15.54
C ILE A 48 -4.16 -7.63 -14.79
N ILE A 49 -4.32 -8.89 -15.22
CA ILE A 49 -5.27 -9.83 -14.60
C ILE A 49 -4.90 -10.07 -13.13
N LEU A 50 -3.66 -10.51 -12.86
CA LEU A 50 -3.21 -10.81 -11.51
C LEU A 50 -3.07 -9.53 -10.67
N GLY A 51 -2.57 -8.44 -11.27
CA GLY A 51 -2.39 -7.17 -10.59
C GLY A 51 -3.72 -6.60 -10.10
N ILE A 52 -4.74 -6.53 -10.95
CA ILE A 52 -6.06 -6.01 -10.55
C ILE A 52 -6.75 -6.98 -9.57
N ALA A 53 -6.68 -8.29 -9.83
CA ALA A 53 -7.29 -9.28 -8.93
C ALA A 53 -6.68 -9.21 -7.53
N ASN A 54 -5.35 -9.18 -7.44
CA ASN A 54 -4.63 -9.06 -6.17
C ASN A 54 -4.90 -7.72 -5.48
N LEU A 55 -4.86 -6.62 -6.23
CA LEU A 55 -5.13 -5.27 -5.70
C LEU A 55 -6.50 -5.18 -5.01
N LEU A 56 -7.53 -5.76 -5.62
CA LEU A 56 -8.88 -5.74 -5.06
C LEU A 56 -9.03 -6.70 -3.88
N ALA A 57 -8.50 -7.93 -4.00
CA ALA A 57 -8.58 -8.93 -2.95
C ALA A 57 -7.85 -8.49 -1.68
N ASP A 58 -6.59 -8.09 -1.83
CA ASP A 58 -5.76 -7.62 -0.71
C ASP A 58 -6.28 -6.32 -0.14
N GLY A 59 -6.73 -5.39 -0.99
CA GLY A 59 -7.33 -4.14 -0.53
C GLY A 59 -8.53 -4.37 0.39
N ILE A 60 -9.47 -5.22 -0.02
CA ILE A 60 -10.65 -5.57 0.78
C ILE A 60 -10.23 -6.26 2.08
N SER A 61 -9.31 -7.23 1.99
CA SER A 61 -8.77 -7.94 3.15
C SER A 61 -8.13 -7.00 4.17
N MET A 62 -7.31 -6.06 3.70
CA MET A 62 -6.60 -5.10 4.53
C MET A 62 -7.56 -4.08 5.17
N GLY A 63 -8.50 -3.54 4.40
CA GLY A 63 -9.53 -2.64 4.92
C GLY A 63 -10.41 -3.31 5.98
N ALA A 64 -10.81 -4.56 5.75
CA ALA A 64 -11.55 -5.34 6.73
C ALA A 64 -10.71 -5.64 7.99
N SER A 65 -9.44 -5.98 7.81
CA SER A 65 -8.50 -6.25 8.91
C SER A 65 -8.30 -5.01 9.79
N ASN A 66 -8.13 -3.82 9.18
CA ASN A 66 -7.98 -2.58 9.93
C ASN A 66 -9.30 -2.15 10.60
N TYR A 67 -10.46 -2.36 9.96
CA TYR A 67 -11.77 -2.18 10.59
C TYR A 67 -11.92 -3.05 11.85
N LEU A 68 -11.64 -4.35 11.74
CA LEU A 68 -11.75 -5.29 12.85
C LEU A 68 -10.73 -4.98 13.95
N GLY A 69 -9.50 -4.62 13.59
CA GLY A 69 -8.46 -4.18 14.51
C GLY A 69 -8.86 -2.92 15.28
N SER A 70 -9.29 -1.88 14.57
CA SER A 70 -9.77 -0.63 15.15
C SER A 70 -11.00 -0.84 16.05
N ARG A 71 -11.93 -1.70 15.66
CA ARG A 71 -13.09 -2.05 16.49
C ARG A 71 -12.67 -2.76 17.77
N SER A 72 -11.72 -3.70 17.69
CA SER A 72 -11.22 -4.46 18.84
C SER A 72 -10.47 -3.57 19.83
N ALA A 73 -9.58 -2.69 19.33
CA ALA A 73 -8.86 -1.74 20.16
C ALA A 73 -9.80 -0.80 20.93
N GLN A 74 -10.87 -0.34 20.29
CA GLN A 74 -11.85 0.53 20.93
C GLN A 74 -12.76 -0.21 21.92
N ALA A 75 -13.03 -1.51 21.71
CA ALA A 75 -13.87 -2.29 22.63
C ALA A 75 -13.16 -2.51 23.97
N VAL A 76 -11.83 -2.56 23.97
CA VAL A 76 -11.01 -2.66 25.18
C VAL A 76 -10.89 -1.30 25.88
N HIS A 77 -10.74 -0.21 25.12
CA HIS A 77 -10.37 1.09 25.69
C HIS A 77 -11.56 2.01 26.04
N ASN A 78 -12.70 1.89 25.34
CA ASN A 78 -13.78 2.87 25.42
C ASN A 78 -15.13 2.22 25.77
N ALA A 79 -15.20 1.50 26.90
CA ALA A 79 -16.44 0.86 27.37
C ALA A 79 -17.61 1.85 27.61
N GLU A 80 -17.30 3.13 27.79
CA GLU A 80 -18.26 4.20 28.10
C GLU A 80 -18.76 4.96 26.84
N CYS A 81 -18.16 4.74 25.67
CA CYS A 81 -18.59 5.40 24.43
C CYS A 81 -19.75 4.65 23.74
N PRO A 82 -20.68 5.35 23.07
CA PRO A 82 -21.73 4.70 22.28
C PRO A 82 -21.16 3.79 21.18
N VAL A 83 -21.69 2.56 21.10
CA VAL A 83 -21.28 1.54 20.10
C VAL A 83 -21.37 2.07 18.65
N THR A 84 -22.33 2.94 18.35
CA THR A 84 -22.51 3.58 17.04
C THR A 84 -21.30 4.44 16.66
N THR A 85 -20.81 5.27 17.58
CA THR A 85 -19.62 6.11 17.39
C THR A 85 -18.36 5.28 17.18
N GLN A 86 -18.22 4.18 17.93
CA GLN A 86 -17.11 3.24 17.78
C GLN A 86 -17.10 2.58 16.39
N ARG A 87 -18.26 2.09 15.93
CA ARG A 87 -18.41 1.50 14.61
C ARG A 87 -18.09 2.48 13.49
N ALA A 88 -18.56 3.73 13.60
CA ALA A 88 -18.31 4.76 12.59
C ALA A 88 -16.79 5.06 12.45
N LYS A 89 -16.07 5.20 13.56
CA LYS A 89 -14.61 5.41 13.54
C LYS A 89 -13.87 4.21 12.96
N ALA A 90 -14.21 3.00 13.38
CA ALA A 90 -13.58 1.79 12.86
C ALA A 90 -13.84 1.62 11.35
N LEU A 91 -15.07 1.92 10.89
CA LEU A 91 -15.41 1.86 9.47
C LEU A 91 -14.63 2.89 8.66
N GLY A 92 -14.49 4.11 9.18
CA GLY A 92 -13.67 5.14 8.56
C GLY A 92 -12.20 4.70 8.42
N SER A 93 -11.65 4.07 9.46
CA SER A 93 -10.26 3.57 9.46
C SER A 93 -10.05 2.49 8.39
N GLY A 94 -10.93 1.47 8.35
CA GLY A 94 -10.88 0.43 7.31
C GLY A 94 -11.08 0.97 5.89
N ALA A 95 -12.02 1.90 5.70
CA ALA A 95 -12.27 2.52 4.39
C ALA A 95 -11.08 3.38 3.93
N ALA A 96 -10.46 4.15 4.83
CA ALA A 96 -9.29 4.96 4.53
C ALA A 96 -8.11 4.10 4.06
N THR A 97 -7.86 2.97 4.75
CA THR A 97 -6.84 2.00 4.35
C THR A 97 -7.14 1.37 2.99
N LEU A 98 -8.36 0.88 2.77
CA LEU A 98 -8.79 0.27 1.50
C LEU A 98 -8.61 1.23 0.32
N LEU A 99 -9.12 2.46 0.45
CA LEU A 99 -9.08 3.45 -0.63
C LEU A 99 -7.63 3.87 -0.94
N ALA A 100 -6.82 4.06 0.10
CA ALA A 100 -5.41 4.38 -0.08
C ALA A 100 -4.63 3.22 -0.72
N PHE A 101 -4.92 1.98 -0.33
CA PHE A 101 -4.34 0.77 -0.92
C PHE A 101 -4.63 0.67 -2.41
N ILE A 102 -5.90 0.81 -2.81
CA ILE A 102 -6.29 0.75 -4.22
C ILE A 102 -5.66 1.91 -5.00
N ALA A 103 -5.77 3.13 -4.48
CA ALA A 103 -5.31 4.33 -5.17
C ALA A 103 -3.79 4.33 -5.40
N ALA A 104 -3.01 3.84 -4.44
CA ALA A 104 -1.57 3.77 -4.56
C ALA A 104 -1.11 2.51 -5.31
N GLY A 105 -1.75 1.37 -5.06
CA GLY A 105 -1.45 0.09 -5.70
C GLY A 105 -1.80 0.02 -7.18
N ILE A 106 -2.65 0.91 -7.70
CA ILE A 106 -2.86 0.99 -9.15
C ILE A 106 -1.64 1.55 -9.90
N VAL A 107 -0.77 2.31 -9.23
CA VAL A 107 0.34 3.04 -9.88
C VAL A 107 1.30 2.11 -10.64
N PRO A 108 1.79 0.99 -10.06
CA PRO A 108 2.59 0.01 -10.80
C PRO A 108 1.89 -0.57 -12.04
N LEU A 109 0.56 -0.65 -12.05
CA LEU A 109 -0.21 -1.21 -13.16
C LEU A 109 -0.42 -0.21 -14.30
N LEU A 110 -0.31 1.10 -14.04
CA LEU A 110 -0.57 2.12 -15.05
C LEU A 110 0.28 1.95 -16.31
N SER A 111 1.56 1.57 -16.17
CA SER A 111 2.45 1.37 -17.32
C SER A 111 2.00 0.23 -18.24
N TYR A 112 1.19 -0.70 -17.76
CA TYR A 112 0.63 -1.81 -18.54
C TYR A 112 -0.74 -1.49 -19.16
N LEU A 113 -1.39 -0.40 -18.74
CA LEU A 113 -2.64 0.09 -19.33
C LEU A 113 -2.40 1.00 -20.54
N PHE A 114 -1.21 1.60 -20.64
CA PHE A 114 -0.83 2.42 -21.78
C PHE A 114 -0.16 1.60 -22.89
N PRO A 115 -0.28 2.01 -24.17
CA PRO A 115 0.32 1.32 -25.31
C PRO A 115 1.83 1.57 -25.40
N LEU A 116 2.57 1.10 -24.39
CA LEU A 116 4.03 1.11 -24.36
C LEU A 116 4.59 -0.16 -25.03
N THR A 117 5.82 -0.05 -25.54
CA THR A 117 6.57 -1.20 -26.05
C THR A 117 6.91 -2.15 -24.91
N ASP A 118 6.95 -3.46 -25.19
CA ASP A 118 7.21 -4.49 -24.18
C ASP A 118 8.51 -4.24 -23.40
N ALA A 119 9.55 -3.76 -24.07
CA ALA A 119 10.84 -3.43 -23.47
C ALA A 119 10.77 -2.27 -22.46
N LEU A 120 9.83 -1.33 -22.62
CA LEU A 120 9.71 -0.15 -21.77
C LEU A 120 8.74 -0.34 -20.61
N ARG A 121 7.79 -1.29 -20.67
CA ARG A 121 6.75 -1.44 -19.64
C ARG A 121 7.34 -1.63 -18.25
N PHE A 122 8.20 -2.63 -18.07
CA PHE A 122 8.76 -2.94 -16.76
C PHE A 122 9.73 -1.87 -16.22
N PRO A 123 10.67 -1.31 -17.02
CA PRO A 123 11.47 -0.17 -16.57
C PRO A 123 10.64 1.05 -16.15
N VAL A 124 9.58 1.37 -16.89
CA VAL A 124 8.66 2.47 -16.54
C VAL A 124 7.90 2.15 -15.24
N THR A 125 7.45 0.91 -15.04
CA THR A 125 6.88 0.46 -13.76
C THR A 125 7.84 0.72 -12.61
N ILE A 126 9.11 0.30 -12.73
CA ILE A 126 10.12 0.47 -11.69
C ILE A 126 10.28 1.96 -11.35
N GLY A 127 10.39 2.81 -12.38
CA GLY A 127 10.53 4.26 -12.19
C GLY A 127 9.32 4.88 -11.49
N LEU A 128 8.11 4.64 -12.00
CA LEU A 128 6.86 5.18 -11.43
C LEU A 128 6.64 4.71 -10.00
N THR A 129 6.83 3.42 -9.76
CA THR A 129 6.66 2.81 -8.44
C THR A 129 7.70 3.31 -7.47
N GLY A 130 8.96 3.41 -7.89
CA GLY A 130 10.05 3.93 -7.06
C GLY A 130 9.79 5.35 -6.59
N ILE A 131 9.36 6.23 -7.51
CA ILE A 131 8.97 7.61 -7.17
C ILE A 131 7.82 7.59 -6.17
N THR A 132 6.80 6.76 -6.41
CA THR A 132 5.60 6.72 -5.58
C THR A 132 5.89 6.18 -4.18
N LEU A 133 6.66 5.10 -4.05
CA LEU A 133 7.12 4.56 -2.76
C LEU A 133 7.92 5.61 -1.98
N PHE A 134 8.83 6.31 -2.66
CA PHE A 134 9.61 7.35 -2.01
C PHE A 134 8.72 8.51 -1.55
N SER A 135 7.78 8.97 -2.37
CA SER A 135 6.85 10.05 -2.04
C SER A 135 5.89 9.69 -0.89
N VAL A 136 5.25 8.52 -0.94
CA VAL A 136 4.36 8.04 0.13
C VAL A 136 5.14 7.78 1.41
N GLY A 137 6.35 7.19 1.31
CA GLY A 137 7.25 7.00 2.43
C GLY A 137 7.72 8.31 3.05
N ALA A 138 8.03 9.32 2.24
CA ALA A 138 8.41 10.65 2.70
C ALA A 138 7.26 11.38 3.42
N ALA A 139 6.01 11.21 2.94
CA ALA A 139 4.83 11.78 3.59
C ALA A 139 4.65 11.27 5.04
N ARG A 140 5.15 10.08 5.36
CA ARG A 140 5.15 9.52 6.72
C ARG A 140 5.96 10.35 7.73
N ALA A 141 6.97 11.09 7.27
CA ALA A 141 7.76 11.98 8.13
C ALA A 141 6.96 13.19 8.66
N VAL A 142 5.76 13.44 8.17
CA VAL A 142 4.86 14.45 8.75
C VAL A 142 4.38 14.04 10.14
N ILE A 143 4.32 12.73 10.43
CA ILE A 143 3.83 12.18 11.70
C ILE A 143 4.97 11.64 12.57
N LEU A 144 6.06 11.14 11.97
CA LEU A 144 7.19 10.58 12.70
C LEU A 144 8.34 11.58 12.85
N PRO A 145 9.12 11.51 13.95
CA PRO A 145 10.28 12.38 14.20
C PRO A 145 11.49 12.09 13.29
N GLN A 146 11.31 11.42 12.15
CA GLN A 146 12.36 11.09 11.20
C GLN A 146 12.41 12.09 10.04
N PRO A 147 13.58 12.38 9.45
CA PRO A 147 13.64 13.23 8.27
C PRO A 147 13.00 12.55 7.05
N TRP A 148 12.28 13.31 6.24
CA TRP A 148 11.47 12.84 5.10
C TRP A 148 12.24 11.96 4.11
N TRP A 149 13.49 12.30 3.82
CA TRP A 149 14.31 11.55 2.87
C TRP A 149 14.70 10.18 3.39
N LYS A 150 14.91 10.02 4.71
CA LYS A 150 15.17 8.70 5.32
C LYS A 150 13.91 7.85 5.28
N ALA A 151 12.76 8.43 5.63
CA ALA A 151 11.48 7.72 5.59
C ALA A 151 11.14 7.25 4.16
N GLY A 152 11.32 8.12 3.16
CA GLY A 152 11.15 7.78 1.74
C GLY A 152 12.15 6.71 1.28
N ALA A 153 13.43 6.86 1.61
CA ALA A 153 14.47 5.90 1.23
C ALA A 153 14.23 4.52 1.84
N SER A 154 13.80 4.44 3.10
CA SER A 154 13.45 3.17 3.74
C SER A 154 12.31 2.46 3.00
N MET A 155 11.25 3.17 2.63
CA MET A 155 10.14 2.55 1.89
C MET A 155 10.53 2.14 0.47
N PHE A 156 11.34 2.95 -0.22
CA PHE A 156 11.90 2.57 -1.51
C PHE A 156 12.72 1.27 -1.41
N LEU A 157 13.59 1.15 -0.39
CA LEU A 157 14.40 -0.05 -0.18
C LEU A 157 13.55 -1.28 0.13
N VAL A 158 12.53 -1.15 0.98
CA VAL A 158 11.61 -2.25 1.29
C VAL A 158 10.90 -2.72 0.01
N GLY A 159 10.36 -1.80 -0.79
CA GLY A 159 9.70 -2.15 -2.04
C GLY A 159 10.65 -2.75 -3.09
N ALA A 160 11.88 -2.23 -3.19
CA ALA A 160 12.90 -2.77 -4.09
C ALA A 160 13.29 -4.21 -3.70
N LEU A 161 13.44 -4.48 -2.40
CA LEU A 161 13.72 -5.83 -1.89
C LEU A 161 12.55 -6.79 -2.15
N ALA A 162 11.32 -6.37 -1.86
CA ALA A 162 10.12 -7.18 -2.11
C ALA A 162 10.00 -7.53 -3.60
N ALA A 163 10.20 -6.56 -4.49
CA ALA A 163 10.18 -6.77 -5.93
C ALA A 163 11.32 -7.66 -6.41
N ALA A 164 12.53 -7.50 -5.87
CA ALA A 164 13.66 -8.36 -6.21
C ALA A 164 13.38 -9.82 -5.83
N VAL A 165 12.85 -10.05 -4.63
CA VAL A 165 12.44 -11.40 -4.20
C VAL A 165 11.38 -11.95 -5.16
N ALA A 166 10.31 -11.21 -5.42
CA ALA A 166 9.23 -11.67 -6.30
C ALA A 166 9.73 -11.95 -7.73
N TYR A 167 10.55 -11.06 -8.31
CA TYR A 167 11.15 -11.23 -9.63
C TYR A 167 12.01 -12.49 -9.69
N LEU A 168 12.89 -12.69 -8.71
CA LEU A 168 13.76 -13.86 -8.65
C LEU A 168 12.95 -15.16 -8.46
N THR A 169 11.89 -15.11 -7.66
CA THR A 169 10.95 -16.24 -7.52
C THR A 169 10.27 -16.56 -8.85
N GLY A 170 9.74 -15.56 -9.56
CA GLY A 170 9.12 -15.75 -10.87
C GLY A 170 10.11 -16.32 -11.89
N TRP A 171 11.33 -15.80 -11.92
CA TRP A 171 12.41 -16.28 -12.78
C TRP A 171 12.77 -17.75 -12.48
N ALA A 172 12.94 -18.10 -11.20
CA ALA A 172 13.27 -19.46 -10.78
C ALA A 172 12.15 -20.46 -11.09
N LEU A 173 10.89 -20.09 -10.84
CA LEU A 173 9.74 -20.95 -11.09
C LEU A 173 9.52 -21.19 -12.58
N ARG A 174 9.77 -20.20 -13.44
CA ARG A 174 9.74 -20.40 -14.89
C ARG A 174 10.67 -21.53 -15.33
N ALA A 175 11.88 -21.59 -14.79
CA ALA A 175 12.83 -22.67 -15.11
C ALA A 175 12.31 -24.07 -14.72
N LEU A 176 11.39 -24.16 -13.76
CA LEU A 176 10.80 -25.41 -13.30
C LEU A 176 9.51 -25.78 -14.04
N VAL A 177 8.71 -24.79 -14.44
CA VAL A 177 7.37 -25.01 -15.01
C VAL A 177 7.36 -24.98 -16.55
N GLY A 178 8.38 -24.39 -17.18
CA GLY A 178 8.51 -24.24 -18.65
C GLY A 178 7.98 -22.91 -19.16
#